data_AF-A0A7J6RLX8-F1
#
_entry.id   AF-A0A7J6RLX8-F1
#
_cell.length_a   1.000
_cell.length_b   1.000
_cell.length_c   1.000
_cell.angle_alpha   90.00
_cell.angle_beta   90.00
_cell.angle_gamma   90.00
#
_symmetry.space_group_name_H-M   'P 1'
#
loop_
_entity.id
_entity.type
_entity.pdbx_description
1 polymer ?
#
loop_
_entity_poly.entity_id
_entity_poly.type
_entity_poly.pdbx_seq_one_letter_code
_entity_poly.pdbx_strand_id
1 'polypeptide(L)'
;MVFYLSVIAAALPAAFAWGPDGHAVVAQLSQERITDETQEAIDAIMGEGVPMYNYSSWADDIKYGPDGYKWRWSSPLHFADTPDCRFRYSRDCRNDRCVAGALKNYSRRVIDESLPLEQRQEALKFIVHFVGDAHQPLHAGNPRDLGGNKIDVDLGFARHQHTNLHSTWDSALLFEFQGRGRRARGEPYWTITEKAVNDELEKGGRYAGDVDDWVGDCEEYGLDVCVDKWVDETAQAACAYSYKHVNGSRVRDNDYLPMAYYNGRIEVAKEQLAKAGIRLTWLLNNGRGRRARGEPYWTITEKAVNDELEKGGRYAGDVDDWVGDCEDYGLDVCVDKWVDETAQAACAYSYKHVNGSRVRGNDYLPMAYYNGRIEVAKEQLAKAGIRLTWLLNNVTGSLTTATPDPCGADRVCSLTPVRAFPPVIPETSSREMFR
;
A
#
# COMPACT_ATOMS: atom_id res chain seq x y z
N MET A 1 22.24 29.23 51.60
CA MET A 1 21.78 27.91 51.11
C MET A 1 21.10 28.14 49.77
N VAL A 2 21.78 27.83 48.67
CA VAL A 2 21.21 27.90 47.32
C VAL A 2 20.68 26.51 47.00
N PHE A 3 19.36 26.36 46.90
CA PHE A 3 18.73 25.11 46.49
C PHE A 3 18.80 25.01 44.97
N TYR A 4 19.60 24.08 44.47
CA TYR A 4 19.52 23.65 43.06
C TYR A 4 18.30 22.74 42.90
N LEU A 5 17.28 23.23 42.21
CA LEU A 5 16.18 22.41 41.70
C LEU A 5 16.70 21.61 40.51
N SER A 6 17.12 20.37 40.77
CA SER A 6 17.40 19.40 39.71
C SER A 6 16.08 19.02 39.04
N VAL A 7 15.83 19.61 37.86
CA VAL A 7 14.76 19.15 36.96
C VAL A 7 15.25 17.85 36.34
N ILE A 8 14.81 16.71 36.90
CA ILE A 8 14.96 15.41 36.26
C ILE A 8 13.97 15.42 35.08
N ALA A 9 14.50 15.61 33.87
CA ALA A 9 13.76 15.33 32.66
C ALA A 9 13.52 13.81 32.61
N ALA A 10 12.32 13.37 32.95
CA ALA A 10 11.88 12.02 32.66
C ALA A 10 11.87 11.88 31.14
N ALA A 11 12.89 11.21 30.58
CA ALA A 11 12.84 10.73 29.22
C ALA A 11 11.71 9.70 29.17
N LEU A 12 10.58 10.08 28.58
CA LEU A 12 9.56 9.12 28.19
C LEU A 12 10.27 8.06 27.33
N PRO A 13 10.13 6.76 27.62
CA PRO A 13 10.67 5.74 26.73
C PRO A 13 10.05 5.97 25.35
N ALA A 14 10.92 6.28 24.40
CA ALA A 14 10.57 6.23 22.99
C ALA A 14 10.17 4.78 22.71
N ALA A 15 8.87 4.54 22.56
CA ALA A 15 8.36 3.31 21.97
C ALA A 15 8.84 3.30 20.52
N PHE A 16 9.54 2.24 20.13
CA PHE A 16 10.06 2.17 18.78
C PHE A 16 8.97 1.65 17.84
N ALA A 17 8.41 0.45 17.97
CA ALA A 17 8.20 -0.47 16.85
C ALA A 17 9.20 -1.57 17.03
N TRP A 18 9.11 -2.66 16.25
CA TRP A 18 10.16 -3.68 16.30
C TRP A 18 11.50 -2.99 16.50
N GLY A 19 12.24 -3.36 17.53
CA GLY A 19 13.51 -2.67 17.80
C GLY A 19 14.42 -2.79 16.56
N PRO A 20 15.56 -2.08 16.53
CA PRO A 20 16.46 -2.10 15.37
C PRO A 20 16.75 -3.51 14.82
N ASP A 21 16.85 -4.50 15.71
CA ASP A 21 17.01 -5.91 15.37
C ASP A 21 15.84 -6.51 14.60
N GLY A 22 14.60 -6.25 15.01
CA GLY A 22 13.42 -6.76 14.31
C GLY A 22 13.27 -6.13 12.92
N HIS A 23 13.51 -4.84 12.79
CA HIS A 23 13.54 -4.17 11.48
C HIS A 23 14.65 -4.71 10.57
N ALA A 24 15.85 -4.94 11.11
CA ALA A 24 16.94 -5.54 10.36
C ALA A 24 16.61 -6.96 9.88
N VAL A 25 15.97 -7.77 10.73
CA VAL A 25 15.48 -9.12 10.36
C VAL A 25 14.50 -9.03 9.20
N VAL A 26 13.45 -8.21 9.29
CA VAL A 26 12.45 -8.06 8.22
C VAL A 26 13.09 -7.62 6.91
N ALA A 27 13.97 -6.62 6.97
CA ALA A 27 14.71 -6.11 5.82
C ALA A 27 15.60 -7.20 5.18
N GLN A 28 16.35 -7.96 5.99
CA GLN A 28 17.24 -9.00 5.49
C GLN A 28 16.47 -10.18 4.88
N LEU A 29 15.42 -10.67 5.55
CA LEU A 29 14.56 -11.74 5.04
C LEU A 29 14.00 -11.38 3.66
N SER A 30 13.63 -10.10 3.48
CA SER A 30 13.17 -9.61 2.18
C SER A 30 14.29 -9.46 1.16
N GLN A 31 15.46 -8.93 1.55
CA GLN A 31 16.60 -8.72 0.65
C GLN A 31 17.04 -10.02 -0.03
N GLU A 32 16.96 -11.14 0.67
CA GLU A 32 17.34 -12.46 0.17
C GLU A 32 16.32 -13.10 -0.78
N ARG A 33 15.13 -12.50 -0.93
CA ARG A 33 13.99 -13.07 -1.66
C ARG A 33 13.43 -12.18 -2.77
N ILE A 34 13.88 -10.94 -2.87
CA ILE A 34 13.50 -10.06 -3.99
C ILE A 34 14.13 -10.53 -5.29
N THR A 35 13.48 -10.20 -6.41
CA THR A 35 14.03 -10.51 -7.74
C THR A 35 15.22 -9.63 -8.10
N ASP A 36 16.06 -10.10 -9.03
CA ASP A 36 17.18 -9.29 -9.56
C ASP A 36 16.69 -7.94 -10.12
N GLU A 37 15.53 -7.90 -10.79
CA GLU A 37 14.94 -6.64 -11.27
C GLU A 37 14.59 -5.68 -10.12
N THR A 38 14.08 -6.21 -9.02
CA THR A 38 13.75 -5.41 -7.84
C THR A 38 15.01 -4.92 -7.15
N GLN A 39 16.06 -5.75 -7.10
CA GLN A 39 17.38 -5.35 -6.60
C GLN A 39 17.96 -4.20 -7.43
N GLU A 40 17.96 -4.31 -8.76
CA GLU A 40 18.41 -3.24 -9.66
C GLU A 40 17.63 -1.94 -9.44
N ALA A 41 16.31 -2.03 -9.21
CA ALA A 41 15.47 -0.87 -8.93
C ALA A 41 15.80 -0.21 -7.58
N ILE A 42 16.07 -1.03 -6.54
CA ILE A 42 16.49 -0.55 -5.22
C ILE A 42 17.87 0.11 -5.31
N ASP A 43 18.82 -0.49 -6.03
CA ASP A 43 20.16 0.04 -6.24
C ASP A 43 20.13 1.38 -6.99
N ALA A 44 19.21 1.53 -7.96
CA ALA A 44 19.00 2.81 -8.64
C ALA A 44 18.46 3.92 -7.72
N ILE A 45 17.74 3.56 -6.65
CA ILE A 45 17.19 4.51 -5.67
C ILE A 45 18.22 4.80 -4.57
N MET A 46 18.84 3.77 -3.99
CA MET A 46 19.63 3.85 -2.76
C MET A 46 21.14 3.85 -2.98
N GLY A 47 21.59 3.48 -4.17
CA GLY A 47 22.99 3.20 -4.49
C GLY A 47 23.27 1.69 -4.50
N GLU A 48 24.14 1.28 -5.41
CA GLU A 48 24.53 -0.12 -5.61
C GLU A 48 25.11 -0.73 -4.32
N GLY A 49 24.60 -1.90 -3.95
CA GLY A 49 25.12 -2.70 -2.85
C GLY A 49 24.83 -2.12 -1.46
N VAL A 50 23.89 -1.18 -1.32
CA VAL A 50 23.42 -0.67 -0.02
C VAL A 50 22.36 -1.62 0.55
N PRO A 51 22.64 -2.40 1.61
CA PRO A 51 21.68 -3.37 2.13
C PRO A 51 20.47 -2.71 2.80
N MET A 52 19.28 -3.27 2.63
CA MET A 52 18.04 -2.74 3.24
C MET A 52 18.12 -2.58 4.76
N TYR A 53 18.81 -3.49 5.46
CA TYR A 53 18.92 -3.42 6.93
C TYR A 53 19.62 -2.13 7.40
N ASN A 54 20.50 -1.51 6.60
CA ASN A 54 21.21 -0.27 6.95
C ASN A 54 20.27 0.93 7.14
N TYR A 55 19.10 0.93 6.50
CA TYR A 55 18.14 2.01 6.57
C TYR A 55 16.77 1.57 7.10
N SER A 56 16.66 0.31 7.56
CA SER A 56 15.44 -0.27 8.10
C SER A 56 14.94 0.43 9.38
N SER A 57 15.84 1.03 10.17
CA SER A 57 15.50 1.80 11.38
C SER A 57 15.42 3.31 11.16
N TRP A 58 15.65 3.79 9.93
CA TRP A 58 15.77 5.23 9.66
C TRP A 58 14.53 6.03 10.06
N ALA A 59 13.32 5.50 9.84
CA ALA A 59 12.08 6.20 10.15
C ALA A 59 11.91 6.46 11.66
N ASP A 60 12.51 5.61 12.49
CA ASP A 60 12.59 5.82 13.92
C ASP A 60 13.71 6.79 14.31
N ASP A 61 14.92 6.54 13.81
CA ASP A 61 16.09 7.37 14.12
C ASP A 61 15.86 8.85 13.77
N ILE A 62 15.22 9.11 12.64
CA ILE A 62 15.03 10.47 12.14
C ILE A 62 14.10 11.30 13.04
N LYS A 63 13.16 10.67 13.77
CA LYS A 63 12.26 11.35 14.74
C LYS A 63 12.99 11.81 16.00
N TYR A 64 14.07 11.12 16.37
CA TYR A 64 14.81 11.35 17.63
C TYR A 64 16.20 11.98 17.43
N GLY A 65 16.64 12.12 16.17
CA GLY A 65 17.88 12.80 15.82
C GLY A 65 17.83 14.34 15.96
N PRO A 66 18.93 15.04 15.63
CA PRO A 66 19.03 16.50 15.74
C PRO A 66 17.94 17.28 14.99
N ASP A 67 17.45 16.73 13.88
CA ASP A 67 16.37 17.28 13.06
C ASP A 67 14.98 16.69 13.37
N GLY A 68 14.84 15.93 14.47
CA GLY A 68 13.63 15.18 14.79
C GLY A 68 12.34 16.00 14.85
N TYR A 69 12.44 17.27 15.24
CA TYR A 69 11.29 18.18 15.22
C TYR A 69 10.66 18.35 13.83
N LYS A 70 11.44 18.22 12.75
CA LYS A 70 10.96 18.26 11.36
C LYS A 70 10.22 17.00 10.95
N TRP A 71 10.44 15.89 11.67
CA TRP A 71 9.92 14.57 11.33
C TRP A 71 8.84 14.07 12.29
N ARG A 72 8.53 14.82 13.36
CA ARG A 72 7.42 14.50 14.29
C ARG A 72 6.06 14.27 13.62
N TRP A 73 5.85 14.80 12.42
CA TRP A 73 4.63 14.54 11.66
C TRP A 73 4.49 13.07 11.24
N SER A 74 5.59 12.30 11.16
CA SER A 74 5.56 10.88 10.80
C SER A 74 5.23 9.98 11.98
N SER A 75 5.24 10.46 13.23
CA SER A 75 4.99 9.61 14.41
C SER A 75 3.71 8.77 14.34
N PRO A 76 2.55 9.30 13.90
CA PRO A 76 1.32 8.50 13.78
C PRO A 76 1.36 7.45 12.66
N LEU A 77 2.35 7.52 11.77
CA LEU A 77 2.48 6.59 10.63
C LEU A 77 3.06 5.24 11.02
N HIS A 78 3.54 5.09 12.25
CA HIS A 78 4.11 3.84 12.74
C HIS A 78 3.04 2.86 13.23
N PHE A 79 1.80 3.29 13.50
CA PHE A 79 0.81 2.43 14.13
C PHE A 79 -0.60 2.65 13.59
N ALA A 80 -1.51 1.77 13.97
CA ALA A 80 -2.95 1.90 13.79
C ALA A 80 -3.66 1.60 15.11
N ASP A 81 -4.38 2.57 15.65
CA ASP A 81 -5.09 2.40 16.93
C ASP A 81 -6.37 1.56 16.74
N THR A 82 -6.40 0.33 17.27
CA THR A 82 -7.57 -0.57 17.16
C THR A 82 -8.26 -0.77 18.52
N PRO A 83 -9.45 -0.18 18.75
CA PRO A 83 -10.11 -0.27 20.05
C PRO A 83 -10.71 -1.65 20.38
N ASP A 84 -10.95 -2.48 19.38
CA ASP A 84 -11.67 -3.76 19.45
C ASP A 84 -10.92 -4.93 18.81
N CYS A 85 -9.58 -4.83 18.70
CA CYS A 85 -8.72 -5.88 18.12
C CYS A 85 -9.02 -6.20 16.65
N ARG A 86 -9.74 -5.31 15.97
CA ARG A 86 -10.03 -5.40 14.54
C ARG A 86 -9.68 -4.06 13.92
N PHE A 87 -8.94 -4.09 12.83
CA PHE A 87 -8.64 -2.88 12.08
C PHE A 87 -9.75 -2.60 11.08
N ARG A 88 -10.19 -1.35 11.04
CA ARG A 88 -11.10 -0.83 10.03
C ARG A 88 -10.55 0.48 9.52
N TYR A 89 -10.03 0.51 8.30
CA TYR A 89 -9.33 1.67 7.73
C TYR A 89 -10.11 2.99 7.91
N SER A 90 -11.41 2.99 7.59
CA SER A 90 -12.26 4.18 7.70
C SER A 90 -12.46 4.72 9.12
N ARG A 91 -12.35 3.86 10.13
CA ARG A 91 -12.50 4.22 11.55
C ARG A 91 -11.15 4.56 12.18
N ASP A 92 -10.13 3.75 11.90
CA ASP A 92 -8.87 3.71 12.65
C ASP A 92 -7.74 4.47 11.95
N CYS A 93 -7.84 4.71 10.63
CA CYS A 93 -6.82 5.40 9.84
C CYS A 93 -7.30 6.79 9.38
N ARG A 94 -7.60 7.67 10.33
CA ARG A 94 -8.16 8.99 10.00
C ARG A 94 -7.16 9.83 9.19
N ASN A 95 -7.63 10.38 8.07
CA ASN A 95 -6.84 11.19 7.13
C ASN A 95 -5.60 10.44 6.58
N ASP A 96 -5.68 9.11 6.49
CA ASP A 96 -4.59 8.24 6.05
C ASP A 96 -3.33 8.33 6.95
N ARG A 97 -3.48 8.85 8.18
CA ARG A 97 -2.40 9.04 9.18
C ARG A 97 -2.30 7.85 10.12
N CYS A 98 -2.03 6.68 9.57
CA CYS A 98 -1.71 5.45 10.29
C CYS A 98 -0.74 4.62 9.44
N VAL A 99 -0.23 3.50 9.98
CA VAL A 99 0.70 2.60 9.25
C VAL A 99 0.12 2.05 7.96
N ALA A 100 -1.17 1.69 7.93
CA ALA A 100 -1.82 1.25 6.69
C ALA A 100 -1.87 2.35 5.62
N GLY A 101 -2.20 3.58 6.02
CA GLY A 101 -2.22 4.72 5.11
C GLY A 101 -0.82 5.10 4.62
N ALA A 102 0.19 5.00 5.50
CA ALA A 102 1.58 5.25 5.16
C ALA A 102 2.09 4.26 4.12
N LEU A 103 1.85 2.95 4.32
CA LEU A 103 2.22 1.92 3.35
C LEU A 103 1.60 2.19 1.99
N LYS A 104 0.28 2.41 1.92
CA LYS A 104 -0.42 2.72 0.65
C LYS A 104 0.16 3.95 -0.04
N ASN A 105 0.48 5.01 0.70
CA ASN A 105 1.03 6.24 0.16
C ASN A 105 2.46 6.04 -0.36
N TYR A 106 3.38 5.54 0.48
CA TYR A 106 4.79 5.44 0.11
C TYR A 106 5.04 4.38 -0.97
N SER A 107 4.26 3.29 -1.00
CA SER A 107 4.31 2.32 -2.10
C SER A 107 3.98 2.93 -3.46
N ARG A 108 3.12 3.95 -3.52
CA ARG A 108 2.86 4.69 -4.77
C ARG A 108 3.98 5.68 -5.08
N ARG A 109 4.54 6.34 -4.06
CA ARG A 109 5.61 7.33 -4.24
C ARG A 109 6.94 6.72 -4.69
N VAL A 110 7.29 5.53 -4.21
CA VAL A 110 8.61 4.93 -4.53
C VAL A 110 8.78 4.62 -6.03
N ILE A 111 7.67 4.29 -6.72
CA ILE A 111 7.64 4.00 -8.15
C ILE A 111 7.35 5.22 -9.03
N ASP A 112 7.00 6.36 -8.45
CA ASP A 112 6.69 7.57 -9.20
C ASP A 112 8.00 8.26 -9.64
N GLU A 113 8.39 8.00 -10.90
CA GLU A 113 9.60 8.56 -11.50
C GLU A 113 9.53 10.08 -11.72
N SER A 114 8.36 10.71 -11.55
CA SER A 114 8.25 12.17 -11.56
C SER A 114 8.71 12.82 -10.26
N LEU A 115 8.80 12.04 -9.17
CA LEU A 115 9.31 12.54 -7.90
C LEU A 115 10.85 12.64 -7.90
N PRO A 116 11.41 13.64 -7.20
CA PRO A 116 12.84 13.70 -6.95
C PRO A 116 13.36 12.41 -6.31
N LEU A 117 14.60 12.05 -6.63
CA LEU A 117 15.24 10.84 -6.12
C LEU A 117 15.19 10.77 -4.59
N GLU A 118 15.38 11.90 -3.91
CA GLU A 118 15.34 12.00 -2.45
C GLU A 118 13.97 11.59 -1.89
N GLN A 119 12.89 11.97 -2.56
CA GLN A 119 11.53 11.59 -2.13
C GLN A 119 11.25 10.10 -2.37
N ARG A 120 11.85 9.50 -3.39
CA ARG A 120 11.77 8.06 -3.66
C ARG A 120 12.62 7.27 -2.66
N GLN A 121 13.79 7.78 -2.28
CA GLN A 121 14.61 7.23 -1.21
C GLN A 121 13.88 7.26 0.14
N GLU A 122 13.26 8.39 0.48
CA GLU A 122 12.42 8.51 1.69
C GLU A 122 11.27 7.50 1.64
N ALA A 123 10.57 7.39 0.51
CA ALA A 123 9.47 6.44 0.35
C ALA A 123 9.94 4.99 0.56
N LEU A 124 11.07 4.59 -0.02
CA LEU A 124 11.61 3.25 0.15
C LEU A 124 12.01 2.97 1.61
N LYS A 125 12.67 3.92 2.28
CA LYS A 125 13.01 3.79 3.71
C LYS A 125 11.77 3.63 4.58
N PHE A 126 10.72 4.40 4.31
CA PHE A 126 9.45 4.28 5.02
C PHE A 126 8.77 2.93 4.75
N ILE A 127 8.75 2.42 3.52
CA ILE A 127 8.17 1.10 3.22
C ILE A 127 8.89 0.00 4.00
N VAL A 128 10.23 -0.05 3.94
CA VAL A 128 11.03 -1.08 4.61
C VAL A 128 10.77 -1.08 6.13
N HIS A 129 10.59 0.11 6.72
CA HIS A 129 10.27 0.24 8.14
C HIS A 129 8.82 -0.16 8.45
N PHE A 130 7.85 0.48 7.79
CA PHE A 130 6.43 0.35 8.12
C PHE A 130 5.84 -1.03 7.83
N VAL A 131 6.44 -1.83 6.94
CA VAL A 131 6.02 -3.25 6.82
C VAL A 131 6.36 -4.00 8.10
N GLY A 132 7.50 -3.72 8.74
CA GLY A 132 7.82 -4.23 10.07
C GLY A 132 6.76 -3.82 11.09
N ASP A 133 6.50 -2.52 11.20
CA ASP A 133 5.53 -1.95 12.16
C ASP A 133 4.14 -2.55 12.00
N ALA A 134 3.67 -2.70 10.76
CA ALA A 134 2.36 -3.27 10.46
C ALA A 134 2.19 -4.72 10.96
N HIS A 135 3.29 -5.38 11.33
CA HIS A 135 3.32 -6.75 11.85
C HIS A 135 3.79 -6.83 13.32
N GLN A 136 4.06 -5.72 13.99
CA GLN A 136 4.25 -5.74 15.44
C GLN A 136 2.86 -5.70 16.10
N PRO A 137 2.40 -6.75 16.81
CA PRO A 137 1.03 -6.81 17.35
C PRO A 137 0.55 -5.54 18.06
N LEU A 138 1.38 -4.94 18.90
CA LEU A 138 1.05 -3.76 19.68
C LEU A 138 1.13 -2.44 18.90
N HIS A 139 1.63 -2.44 17.66
CA HIS A 139 1.45 -1.34 16.70
C HIS A 139 0.06 -1.31 16.08
N ALA A 140 -0.71 -2.39 16.22
CA ALA A 140 -2.14 -2.42 15.95
C ALA A 140 -2.97 -2.51 17.25
N GLY A 141 -2.41 -2.01 18.36
CA GLY A 141 -2.94 -2.19 19.71
C GLY A 141 -4.04 -1.21 20.13
N ASN A 142 -4.42 -1.27 21.40
CA ASN A 142 -5.51 -0.47 21.94
C ASN A 142 -5.08 0.99 22.20
N PRO A 143 -5.83 2.00 21.72
CA PRO A 143 -5.49 3.40 21.94
C PRO A 143 -5.50 3.81 23.42
N ARG A 144 -6.27 3.12 24.28
CA ARG A 144 -6.37 3.49 25.71
C ARG A 144 -5.05 3.29 26.45
N ASP A 145 -4.32 2.24 26.11
CA ASP A 145 -3.02 1.90 26.67
C ASP A 145 -1.84 2.30 25.77
N LEU A 146 -2.11 3.05 24.69
CA LEU A 146 -1.12 3.46 23.68
C LEU A 146 -0.37 2.25 23.11
N GLY A 147 -1.11 1.20 22.74
CA GLY A 147 -0.51 -0.05 22.27
C GLY A 147 0.34 -0.73 23.35
N GLY A 148 -0.10 -0.73 24.61
CA GLY A 148 0.64 -1.34 25.72
C GLY A 148 1.79 -0.50 26.30
N ASN A 149 2.04 0.72 25.80
CA ASN A 149 3.05 1.61 26.38
C ASN A 149 2.70 2.10 27.80
N LYS A 150 1.42 2.08 28.18
CA LYS A 150 0.94 2.41 29.54
C LYS A 150 0.75 1.18 30.44
N ILE A 151 1.32 0.04 30.08
CA ILE A 151 1.24 -1.19 30.86
C ILE A 151 2.66 -1.52 31.29
N ASP A 152 3.06 -1.02 32.45
CA ASP A 152 4.37 -1.32 33.03
C ASP A 152 4.41 -2.79 33.46
N VAL A 153 5.54 -3.45 33.29
CA VAL A 153 5.73 -4.88 33.58
C VAL A 153 7.14 -5.18 34.08
N ASP A 154 7.24 -6.19 34.93
CA ASP A 154 8.52 -6.78 35.33
C ASP A 154 8.72 -8.11 34.61
N LEU A 155 9.88 -8.29 33.97
CA LEU A 155 10.13 -9.50 33.20
C LEU A 155 10.77 -10.60 34.06
N GLY A 156 10.32 -11.84 33.89
CA GLY A 156 10.98 -13.05 34.40
C GLY A 156 12.07 -13.59 33.48
N PHE A 157 12.35 -12.84 32.41
CA PHE A 157 13.33 -13.08 31.36
C PHE A 157 13.99 -11.74 31.02
N ALA A 158 14.84 -11.66 30.00
CA ALA A 158 15.53 -10.44 29.59
C ALA A 158 16.24 -9.72 30.77
N ARG A 159 16.92 -10.52 31.61
CA ARG A 159 17.67 -10.05 32.81
C ARG A 159 16.82 -9.34 33.87
N HIS A 160 15.56 -9.74 34.03
CA HIS A 160 14.66 -9.15 35.03
C HIS A 160 14.45 -7.64 34.87
N GLN A 161 14.44 -7.19 33.61
CA GLN A 161 14.23 -5.80 33.28
C GLN A 161 12.81 -5.35 33.66
N HIS A 162 12.71 -4.16 34.24
CA HIS A 162 11.47 -3.40 34.34
C HIS A 162 11.28 -2.57 33.05
N THR A 163 10.12 -2.69 32.41
CA THR A 163 9.80 -2.03 31.14
C THR A 163 8.29 -1.93 30.98
N ASN A 164 7.78 -1.66 29.76
CA ASN A 164 6.36 -1.75 29.44
C ASN A 164 6.06 -2.90 28.46
N LEU A 165 4.78 -3.24 28.33
CA LEU A 165 4.34 -4.34 27.47
C LEU A 165 4.72 -4.12 26.00
N HIS A 166 4.68 -2.88 25.52
CA HIS A 166 5.07 -2.55 24.14
C HIS A 166 6.55 -2.86 23.88
N SER A 167 7.44 -2.30 24.68
CA SER A 167 8.89 -2.55 24.59
C SER A 167 9.26 -4.01 24.82
N THR A 168 8.44 -4.76 25.56
CA THR A 168 8.60 -6.22 25.70
C THR A 168 8.49 -6.93 24.34
N TRP A 169 7.50 -6.54 23.53
CA TRP A 169 7.29 -7.10 22.19
C TRP A 169 8.27 -6.54 21.16
N ASP A 170 8.54 -5.24 21.18
CA ASP A 170 9.51 -4.61 20.26
C ASP A 170 10.90 -5.24 20.34
N SER A 171 11.36 -5.54 21.57
CA SER A 171 12.77 -5.83 21.82
C SER A 171 13.02 -6.98 22.77
N ALA A 172 12.37 -7.03 23.94
CA ALA A 172 12.80 -7.92 25.02
C ALA A 172 12.66 -9.42 24.66
N LEU A 173 11.60 -9.80 23.96
CA LEU A 173 11.44 -11.18 23.44
C LEU A 173 12.60 -11.55 22.50
N LEU A 174 12.97 -10.66 21.59
CA LEU A 174 14.04 -10.93 20.62
C LEU A 174 15.41 -10.98 21.31
N PHE A 175 15.70 -10.03 22.21
CA PHE A 175 16.96 -10.03 22.96
C PHE A 175 17.14 -11.29 23.83
N GLU A 176 16.07 -11.78 24.45
CA GLU A 176 16.11 -13.03 25.20
C GLU A 176 16.41 -14.24 24.28
N PHE A 177 15.78 -14.29 23.10
CA PHE A 177 16.05 -15.34 22.11
C PHE A 177 17.50 -15.30 21.60
N GLN A 178 17.96 -14.11 21.20
CA GLN A 178 19.32 -13.91 20.69
C GLN A 178 20.38 -14.20 21.76
N GLY A 179 20.13 -13.83 23.02
CA GLY A 179 21.02 -14.10 24.14
C GLY A 179 21.22 -15.59 24.45
N ARG A 180 20.31 -16.45 23.96
CA ARG A 180 20.40 -17.92 24.06
C ARG A 180 21.03 -18.57 22.83
N GLY A 181 21.13 -17.85 21.71
CA GLY A 181 21.66 -18.36 20.46
C GLY A 181 23.17 -18.25 20.32
N ARG A 182 23.70 -18.78 19.22
CA ARG A 182 25.09 -18.63 18.81
C ARG A 182 25.14 -17.86 17.49
N ARG A 183 26.05 -16.88 17.40
CA ARG A 183 26.33 -16.13 16.16
C ARG A 183 27.78 -16.30 15.74
N ALA A 184 28.06 -16.10 14.45
CA ALA A 184 29.43 -16.00 13.99
C ALA A 184 30.11 -14.74 14.57
N ARG A 185 31.44 -14.79 14.69
CA ARG A 185 32.23 -13.65 15.18
C ARG A 185 32.10 -12.50 14.19
N GLY A 186 31.67 -11.33 14.68
CA GLY A 186 31.55 -10.12 13.87
C GLY A 186 30.16 -9.89 13.27
N GLU A 187 29.27 -10.89 13.27
CA GLU A 187 27.88 -10.69 12.86
C GLU A 187 27.08 -9.90 13.91
N PRO A 188 26.09 -9.09 13.51
CA PRO A 188 25.10 -8.51 14.44
C PRO A 188 24.33 -9.58 15.23
N TYR A 189 23.71 -9.21 16.35
CA TYR A 189 22.92 -10.18 17.14
C TYR A 189 21.61 -10.57 16.46
N TRP A 190 21.02 -9.66 15.69
CA TRP A 190 19.77 -9.92 14.96
C TRP A 190 19.90 -11.08 13.95
N THR A 191 21.10 -11.42 13.47
CA THR A 191 21.31 -12.57 12.55
C THR A 191 20.95 -13.91 13.18
N ILE A 192 20.93 -14.00 14.52
CA ILE A 192 20.42 -15.19 15.22
C ILE A 192 18.92 -15.35 14.98
N THR A 193 18.18 -14.24 15.03
CA THR A 193 16.73 -14.25 14.81
C THR A 193 16.41 -14.45 13.34
N GLU A 194 17.12 -13.74 12.45
CA GLU A 194 16.95 -13.86 11.01
C GLU A 194 17.17 -15.31 10.55
N LYS A 195 18.31 -15.93 10.86
CA LYS A 195 18.58 -17.34 10.52
C LYS A 195 17.50 -18.28 11.05
N ALA A 196 17.09 -18.12 12.30
CA ALA A 196 16.06 -18.97 12.90
C ALA A 196 14.67 -18.79 12.24
N VAL A 197 14.35 -17.60 11.74
CA VAL A 197 13.11 -17.36 10.97
C VAL A 197 13.25 -17.88 9.55
N ASN A 198 14.42 -17.68 8.92
CA ASN A 198 14.74 -18.16 7.59
C ASN A 198 14.63 -19.68 7.50
N ASP A 199 15.19 -20.41 8.47
CA ASP A 199 15.10 -21.88 8.57
C ASP A 199 13.64 -22.36 8.61
N GLU A 200 12.74 -21.62 9.28
CA GLU A 200 11.32 -21.98 9.37
C GLU A 200 10.53 -21.64 8.09
N LEU A 201 11.05 -20.75 7.24
CA LEU A 201 10.52 -20.42 5.92
C LEU A 201 11.01 -21.40 4.83
N GLU A 202 12.17 -22.02 5.02
CA GLU A 202 12.73 -23.00 4.09
C GLU A 202 11.93 -24.32 4.07
N LYS A 203 12.09 -25.10 3.01
CA LYS A 203 11.35 -26.35 2.79
C LYS A 203 11.50 -27.31 3.98
N GLY A 204 10.37 -27.59 4.65
CA GLY A 204 10.30 -28.47 5.83
C GLY A 204 10.28 -27.72 7.17
N GLY A 205 10.47 -26.39 7.15
CA GLY A 205 10.19 -25.50 8.26
C GLY A 205 8.69 -25.28 8.48
N ARG A 206 8.33 -24.73 9.64
CA ARG A 206 6.93 -24.56 10.07
C ARG A 206 6.10 -23.69 9.13
N TYR A 207 6.72 -22.67 8.53
CA TYR A 207 6.02 -21.65 7.74
C TYR A 207 6.02 -21.95 6.25
N ALA A 208 6.81 -22.93 5.79
CA ALA A 208 7.00 -23.20 4.37
C ALA A 208 5.69 -23.46 3.60
N GLY A 209 4.68 -24.04 4.25
CA GLY A 209 3.36 -24.29 3.67
C GLY A 209 2.41 -23.09 3.70
N ASP A 210 2.72 -22.04 4.47
CA ASP A 210 1.83 -20.91 4.70
C ASP A 210 2.21 -19.67 3.86
N VAL A 211 3.39 -19.68 3.22
CA VAL A 211 3.94 -18.51 2.50
C VAL A 211 2.99 -18.01 1.41
N ASP A 212 2.45 -18.92 0.61
CA ASP A 212 1.52 -18.57 -0.48
C ASP A 212 0.23 -17.96 0.08
N ASP A 213 -0.30 -18.50 1.17
CA ASP A 213 -1.50 -17.99 1.84
C ASP A 213 -1.30 -16.60 2.46
N TRP A 214 -0.08 -16.28 2.91
CA TRP A 214 0.21 -14.97 3.51
C TRP A 214 0.14 -13.80 2.52
N VAL A 215 0.27 -14.09 1.22
CA VAL A 215 0.23 -13.11 0.12
C VAL A 215 -0.86 -13.38 -0.91
N GLY A 216 -1.59 -14.50 -0.84
CA GLY A 216 -2.60 -14.90 -1.82
C GLY A 216 -3.69 -13.85 -2.04
N ASP A 217 -4.28 -13.32 -0.97
CA ASP A 217 -5.25 -12.22 -1.06
C ASP A 217 -4.66 -10.96 -1.71
N CYS A 218 -3.34 -10.76 -1.63
CA CYS A 218 -2.69 -9.59 -2.21
C CYS A 218 -2.63 -9.70 -3.72
N GLU A 219 -2.42 -10.91 -4.23
CA GLU A 219 -2.44 -11.21 -5.66
C GLU A 219 -3.84 -11.10 -6.25
N GLU A 220 -4.88 -11.44 -5.46
CA GLU A 220 -6.28 -11.40 -5.89
C GLU A 220 -6.88 -9.98 -5.80
N TYR A 221 -6.68 -9.28 -4.69
CA TYR A 221 -7.42 -8.03 -4.37
C TYR A 221 -6.55 -6.76 -4.40
N GLY A 222 -5.24 -6.90 -4.57
CA GLY A 222 -4.29 -5.78 -4.69
C GLY A 222 -3.87 -5.16 -3.34
N LEU A 223 -2.99 -4.16 -3.44
CA LEU A 223 -2.24 -3.60 -2.31
C LEU A 223 -3.15 -3.05 -1.18
N ASP A 224 -4.18 -2.29 -1.54
CA ASP A 224 -4.97 -1.55 -0.57
C ASP A 224 -5.75 -2.49 0.37
N VAL A 225 -6.33 -3.56 -0.19
CA VAL A 225 -7.02 -4.61 0.57
C VAL A 225 -6.03 -5.40 1.42
N CYS A 226 -4.85 -5.70 0.85
CA CYS A 226 -3.87 -6.49 1.58
C CYS A 226 -3.29 -5.79 2.79
N VAL A 227 -2.92 -4.51 2.67
CA VAL A 227 -2.41 -3.74 3.80
C VAL A 227 -3.44 -3.66 4.93
N ASP A 228 -4.73 -3.54 4.60
CA ASP A 228 -5.79 -3.53 5.62
C ASP A 228 -5.91 -4.89 6.32
N LYS A 229 -5.80 -6.00 5.57
CA LYS A 229 -5.79 -7.36 6.12
C LYS A 229 -4.58 -7.58 7.03
N TRP A 230 -3.38 -7.14 6.63
CA TRP A 230 -2.17 -7.30 7.44
C TRP A 230 -2.32 -6.63 8.80
N VAL A 231 -2.80 -5.38 8.83
CA VAL A 231 -3.00 -4.65 10.08
C VAL A 231 -4.14 -5.25 10.92
N ASP A 232 -5.20 -5.77 10.30
CA ASP A 232 -6.30 -6.46 11.00
C ASP A 232 -5.84 -7.79 11.64
N GLU A 233 -5.00 -8.57 10.96
CA GLU A 233 -4.37 -9.78 11.52
C GLU A 233 -3.47 -9.45 12.71
N THR A 234 -2.67 -8.39 12.59
CA THR A 234 -1.79 -7.89 13.66
C THR A 234 -2.58 -7.45 14.88
N ALA A 235 -3.70 -6.74 14.69
CA ALA A 235 -4.62 -6.36 15.77
C ALA A 235 -5.20 -7.58 16.50
N GLN A 236 -5.55 -8.62 15.76
CA GLN A 236 -6.04 -9.88 16.32
C GLN A 236 -4.94 -10.61 17.11
N ALA A 237 -3.72 -10.66 16.57
CA ALA A 237 -2.56 -11.23 17.25
C ALA A 237 -2.28 -10.52 18.59
N ALA A 238 -2.44 -9.20 18.64
CA ALA A 238 -2.28 -8.42 19.87
C ALA A 238 -3.20 -8.92 20.99
N CYS A 239 -4.47 -9.15 20.67
CA CYS A 239 -5.47 -9.59 21.65
C CYS A 239 -5.43 -11.09 21.94
N ALA A 240 -4.94 -11.89 21.00
CA ALA A 240 -4.71 -13.32 21.22
C ALA A 240 -3.50 -13.56 22.13
N TYR A 241 -2.41 -12.81 21.95
CA TYR A 241 -1.11 -13.15 22.52
C TYR A 241 -0.48 -12.06 23.38
N SER A 242 -0.51 -10.79 22.93
CA SER A 242 0.19 -9.69 23.61
C SER A 242 -0.48 -9.24 24.89
N TYR A 243 -1.80 -9.05 24.86
CA TYR A 243 -2.55 -8.60 26.02
C TYR A 243 -2.94 -9.72 26.99
N LYS A 244 -2.46 -10.95 26.79
CA LYS A 244 -2.84 -12.12 27.59
C LYS A 244 -1.64 -12.85 28.13
N HIS A 245 -1.77 -13.38 29.35
CA HIS A 245 -0.94 -14.43 29.91
C HIS A 245 -1.22 -15.78 29.21
N VAL A 246 -0.37 -16.78 29.45
CA VAL A 246 -0.53 -18.14 28.87
C VAL A 246 -1.86 -18.78 29.30
N ASN A 247 -2.33 -18.50 30.51
CA ASN A 247 -3.62 -18.99 31.04
C ASN A 247 -4.84 -18.22 30.50
N GLY A 248 -4.64 -17.27 29.58
CA GLY A 248 -5.69 -16.44 28.99
C GLY A 248 -6.11 -15.22 29.81
N SER A 249 -5.60 -15.02 31.03
CA SER A 249 -5.90 -13.80 31.79
C SER A 249 -5.25 -12.57 31.15
N ARG A 250 -5.89 -11.41 31.25
CA ARG A 250 -5.36 -10.17 30.68
C ARG A 250 -4.09 -9.72 31.43
N VAL A 251 -3.07 -9.27 30.70
CA VAL A 251 -1.90 -8.56 31.26
C VAL A 251 -2.35 -7.19 31.75
N ARG A 252 -2.02 -6.87 33.00
CA ARG A 252 -2.34 -5.60 33.67
C ARG A 252 -1.08 -4.83 33.98
N ASP A 253 -1.28 -3.55 34.25
CA ASP A 253 -0.23 -2.64 34.69
C ASP A 253 0.42 -3.14 35.99
N ASN A 254 1.74 -3.12 36.02
CA ASN A 254 2.63 -3.71 37.05
C ASN A 254 2.57 -5.24 37.19
N ASP A 255 2.14 -5.97 36.15
CA ASP A 255 2.22 -7.43 36.15
C ASP A 255 3.67 -7.92 36.03
N TYR A 256 3.96 -9.06 36.65
CA TYR A 256 5.16 -9.85 36.39
C TYR A 256 4.93 -10.82 35.23
N LEU A 257 5.74 -10.75 34.18
CA LEU A 257 5.68 -11.64 33.01
C LEU A 257 6.72 -12.77 33.15
N PRO A 258 6.33 -13.99 33.57
CA PRO A 258 7.28 -15.07 33.80
C PRO A 258 7.87 -15.62 32.50
N MET A 259 8.89 -16.47 32.59
CA MET A 259 9.46 -17.20 31.45
C MET A 259 8.40 -17.98 30.63
N ALA A 260 7.30 -18.40 31.25
CA ALA A 260 6.16 -19.01 30.55
C ALA A 260 5.51 -18.05 29.53
N TYR A 261 5.43 -16.76 29.84
CA TYR A 261 4.98 -15.74 28.91
C TYR A 261 5.92 -15.69 27.70
N TYR A 262 7.24 -15.56 27.92
CA TYR A 262 8.23 -15.59 26.84
C TYR A 262 8.10 -16.85 25.95
N ASN A 263 8.09 -18.04 26.56
CA ASN A 263 8.01 -19.32 25.83
C ASN A 263 6.75 -19.40 24.96
N GLY A 264 5.64 -18.82 25.41
CA GLY A 264 4.39 -18.82 24.66
C GLY A 264 4.25 -17.67 23.65
N ARG A 265 5.20 -16.74 23.55
CA ARG A 265 5.11 -15.55 22.67
C ARG A 265 6.25 -15.45 21.66
N ILE A 266 7.41 -16.03 21.92
CA ILE A 266 8.55 -15.92 21.00
C ILE A 266 8.27 -16.52 19.62
N GLU A 267 7.54 -17.63 19.54
CA GLU A 267 7.15 -18.20 18.23
C GLU A 267 6.17 -17.30 17.48
N VAL A 268 5.26 -16.62 18.19
CA VAL A 268 4.35 -15.63 17.59
C VAL A 268 5.15 -14.44 17.03
N ALA A 269 6.11 -13.91 17.81
CA ALA A 269 6.97 -12.82 17.35
C ALA A 269 7.76 -13.20 16.09
N LYS A 270 8.34 -14.41 16.04
CA LYS A 270 9.04 -14.92 14.86
C LYS A 270 8.13 -15.08 13.65
N GLU A 271 6.92 -15.59 13.83
CA GLU A 271 5.93 -15.70 12.74
C GLU A 271 5.56 -14.32 12.18
N GLN A 272 5.39 -13.31 13.04
CA GLN A 272 5.13 -11.94 12.60
C GLN A 272 6.30 -11.34 11.81
N LEU A 273 7.54 -11.58 12.23
CA LEU A 273 8.74 -11.18 11.47
C LEU A 273 8.81 -11.91 10.11
N ALA A 274 8.45 -13.19 10.08
CA ALA A 274 8.40 -13.98 8.84
C ALA A 274 7.35 -13.40 7.86
N LYS A 275 6.13 -13.15 8.34
CA LYS A 275 5.05 -12.51 7.58
C LYS A 275 5.49 -11.15 7.02
N ALA A 276 6.10 -10.31 7.87
CA ALA A 276 6.60 -9.01 7.46
C ALA A 276 7.67 -9.12 6.36
N GLY A 277 8.63 -10.03 6.49
CA GLY A 277 9.67 -10.26 5.48
C GLY A 277 9.09 -10.69 4.13
N ILE A 278 8.21 -11.70 4.13
CA ILE A 278 7.54 -12.19 2.91
C ILE A 278 6.66 -11.11 2.27
N ARG A 279 5.89 -10.37 3.06
CA ARG A 279 5.01 -9.31 2.57
C ARG A 279 5.79 -8.10 2.06
N LEU A 280 6.94 -7.79 2.65
CA LEU A 280 7.86 -6.78 2.10
C LEU A 280 8.43 -7.25 0.75
N THR A 281 8.85 -8.52 0.63
CA THR A 281 9.28 -9.09 -0.66
C THR A 281 8.20 -8.97 -1.72
N TRP A 282 6.98 -9.39 -1.39
CA TRP A 282 5.84 -9.30 -2.30
C TRP A 282 5.58 -7.84 -2.72
N LEU A 283 5.57 -6.91 -1.76
CA LEU A 283 5.34 -5.49 -2.01
C LEU A 283 6.38 -4.88 -2.95
N LEU A 284 7.66 -5.21 -2.75
CA LEU A 284 8.76 -4.69 -3.56
C LEU A 284 8.76 -5.31 -4.97
N ASN A 285 8.56 -6.62 -5.08
CA ASN A 285 8.50 -7.33 -6.37
C ASN A 285 7.28 -6.92 -7.21
N ASN A 286 6.14 -6.64 -6.57
CA ASN A 286 4.89 -6.32 -7.25
C ASN A 286 4.56 -4.82 -7.28
N GLY A 287 5.36 -3.98 -6.62
CA GLY A 287 5.17 -2.53 -6.57
C GLY A 287 5.18 -1.86 -7.94
N ARG A 288 5.79 -2.49 -8.95
CA ARG A 288 5.78 -2.02 -10.35
C ARG A 288 4.53 -2.41 -11.14
N GLY A 289 3.62 -3.20 -10.57
CA GLY A 289 2.74 -4.07 -11.35
C GLY A 289 3.58 -5.04 -12.18
N ARG A 290 3.01 -6.16 -12.66
CA ARG A 290 3.69 -6.98 -13.67
C ARG A 290 3.85 -6.16 -14.95
N ARG A 291 4.92 -5.40 -15.07
CA ARG A 291 5.24 -4.60 -16.26
C ARG A 291 6.34 -5.31 -17.00
N ALA A 292 6.02 -5.91 -18.14
CA ALA A 292 7.05 -6.30 -19.09
C ALA A 292 7.80 -5.02 -19.51
N ARG A 293 9.14 -5.07 -19.54
CA ARG A 293 10.00 -3.94 -19.95
C ARG A 293 9.43 -3.25 -21.20
N GLY A 294 9.07 -1.98 -21.08
CA GLY A 294 8.60 -1.16 -22.20
C GLY A 294 7.08 -0.97 -22.32
N GLU A 295 6.25 -1.64 -21.52
CA GLU A 295 4.81 -1.42 -21.59
C GLU A 295 4.40 -0.08 -20.95
N PRO A 296 3.49 0.69 -21.58
CA PRO A 296 2.98 1.92 -20.98
C PRO A 296 2.12 1.65 -19.73
N TYR A 297 2.04 2.63 -18.81
CA TYR A 297 1.30 2.53 -17.54
C TYR A 297 -0.20 2.20 -17.70
N TRP A 298 -0.77 2.40 -18.90
CA TRP A 298 -2.17 2.10 -19.18
C TRP A 298 -2.46 0.59 -19.31
N THR A 299 -1.48 -0.30 -19.53
CA THR A 299 -1.75 -1.73 -19.77
C THR A 299 -2.37 -2.44 -18.55
N ILE A 300 -2.06 -1.99 -17.33
CA ILE A 300 -2.69 -2.49 -16.10
C ILE A 300 -4.17 -2.06 -16.03
N THR A 301 -4.44 -0.81 -16.39
CA THR A 301 -5.82 -0.28 -16.40
C THR A 301 -6.64 -0.90 -17.52
N GLU A 302 -6.05 -1.07 -18.70
CA GLU A 302 -6.64 -1.76 -19.83
C GLU A 302 -6.98 -3.20 -19.47
N LYS A 303 -6.04 -3.96 -18.90
CA LYS A 303 -6.29 -5.34 -18.47
C LYS A 303 -7.45 -5.42 -17.47
N ALA A 304 -7.44 -4.58 -16.44
CA ALA A 304 -8.51 -4.56 -15.44
C ALA A 304 -9.88 -4.18 -16.02
N VAL A 305 -9.91 -3.33 -17.06
CA VAL A 305 -11.15 -2.98 -17.78
C VAL A 305 -11.59 -4.13 -18.71
N ASN A 306 -10.66 -4.77 -19.40
CA ASN A 306 -10.93 -5.90 -20.29
C ASN A 306 -11.46 -7.12 -19.52
N ASP A 307 -10.88 -7.44 -18.35
CA ASP A 307 -11.36 -8.53 -17.50
C ASP A 307 -12.83 -8.33 -17.08
N GLU A 308 -13.27 -7.09 -16.87
CA GLU A 308 -14.67 -6.75 -16.53
C GLU A 308 -15.62 -6.77 -17.75
N LEU A 309 -15.07 -6.67 -18.97
CA LEU A 309 -15.82 -6.81 -20.24
C LEU A 309 -15.96 -8.28 -20.68
N GLU A 310 -15.03 -9.15 -20.26
CA GLU A 310 -15.04 -10.57 -20.59
C GLU A 310 -16.18 -11.34 -19.88
N LYS A 311 -16.49 -12.54 -20.38
CA LYS A 311 -17.62 -13.35 -19.89
C LYS A 311 -17.52 -13.63 -18.39
N GLY A 312 -18.45 -13.07 -17.61
CA GLY A 312 -18.50 -13.18 -16.15
C GLY A 312 -18.02 -11.93 -15.41
N GLY A 313 -17.42 -10.98 -16.14
CA GLY A 313 -17.12 -9.63 -15.65
C GLY A 313 -18.38 -8.77 -15.50
N ARG A 314 -18.27 -7.68 -14.74
CA ARG A 314 -19.39 -6.81 -14.36
C ARG A 314 -20.12 -6.21 -15.56
N TYR A 315 -19.38 -5.87 -16.61
CA TYR A 315 -19.91 -5.14 -17.77
C TYR A 315 -20.31 -6.05 -18.93
N ALA A 316 -20.04 -7.35 -18.84
CA ALA A 316 -20.26 -8.29 -19.94
C ALA A 316 -21.71 -8.32 -20.46
N GLY A 317 -22.69 -8.03 -19.59
CA GLY A 317 -24.11 -7.95 -19.95
C GLY A 317 -24.58 -6.58 -20.44
N ASP A 318 -23.77 -5.53 -20.26
CA ASP A 318 -24.16 -4.14 -20.53
C ASP A 318 -23.64 -3.62 -21.88
N VAL A 319 -22.72 -4.35 -22.53
CA VAL A 319 -22.04 -3.93 -23.76
C VAL A 319 -23.02 -3.60 -24.89
N ASP A 320 -24.03 -4.44 -25.09
CA ASP A 320 -25.05 -4.26 -26.15
C ASP A 320 -25.89 -2.99 -25.87
N ASP A 321 -26.28 -2.76 -24.63
CA ASP A 321 -27.05 -1.57 -24.22
C ASP A 321 -26.26 -0.26 -24.41
N TRP A 322 -24.92 -0.30 -24.28
CA TRP A 322 -24.08 0.90 -24.41
C TRP A 322 -24.01 1.46 -25.84
N VAL A 323 -24.37 0.64 -26.83
CA VAL A 323 -24.37 0.98 -28.26
C VAL A 323 -25.72 0.75 -28.94
N GLY A 324 -26.69 0.11 -28.28
CA GLY A 324 -27.98 -0.26 -28.88
C GLY A 324 -28.77 0.91 -29.45
N ASP A 325 -28.80 2.06 -28.76
CA ASP A 325 -29.48 3.25 -29.29
C ASP A 325 -28.86 3.78 -30.58
N CYS A 326 -27.58 3.49 -30.82
CA CYS A 326 -26.87 3.92 -32.01
C CYS A 326 -27.30 3.12 -33.25
N GLU A 327 -27.75 1.89 -33.05
CA GLU A 327 -28.34 1.05 -34.10
C GLU A 327 -29.77 1.50 -34.43
N ASP A 328 -30.52 1.96 -33.43
CA ASP A 328 -31.94 2.33 -33.57
C ASP A 328 -32.16 3.79 -34.03
N TYR A 329 -31.32 4.74 -33.57
CA TYR A 329 -31.57 6.18 -33.73
C TYR A 329 -30.48 6.93 -34.49
N GLY A 330 -29.39 6.25 -34.86
CA GLY A 330 -28.28 6.82 -35.62
C GLY A 330 -27.28 7.65 -34.79
N LEU A 331 -26.21 8.07 -35.46
CA LEU A 331 -24.99 8.58 -34.83
C LEU A 331 -25.19 9.86 -34.00
N ASP A 332 -26.00 10.82 -34.49
CA ASP A 332 -26.17 12.12 -33.82
C ASP A 332 -26.83 11.96 -32.45
N VAL A 333 -27.93 11.19 -32.38
CA VAL A 333 -28.68 10.92 -31.14
C VAL A 333 -27.83 10.11 -30.14
N CYS A 334 -27.06 9.17 -30.67
CA CYS A 334 -26.17 8.30 -29.92
C CYS A 334 -25.04 9.07 -29.20
N VAL A 335 -24.34 9.95 -29.91
CA VAL A 335 -23.23 10.73 -29.32
C VAL A 335 -23.74 11.71 -28.27
N ASP A 336 -24.89 12.36 -28.51
CA ASP A 336 -25.50 13.26 -27.53
C ASP A 336 -25.83 12.53 -26.22
N LYS A 337 -26.39 11.31 -26.31
CA LYS A 337 -26.67 10.47 -25.15
C LYS A 337 -25.39 10.07 -24.40
N TRP A 338 -24.34 9.68 -25.12
CA TRP A 338 -23.07 9.32 -24.50
C TRP A 338 -22.46 10.47 -23.68
N VAL A 339 -22.54 11.68 -24.23
CA VAL A 339 -22.09 12.90 -23.54
C VAL A 339 -22.95 13.18 -22.31
N ASP A 340 -24.28 13.07 -22.42
CA ASP A 340 -25.20 13.27 -21.29
C ASP A 340 -24.94 12.28 -20.15
N GLU A 341 -24.76 10.99 -20.46
CA GLU A 341 -24.40 9.97 -19.46
C GLU A 341 -23.09 10.29 -18.74
N THR A 342 -22.09 10.77 -19.48
CA THR A 342 -20.78 11.14 -18.90
C THR A 342 -20.93 12.35 -17.97
N ALA A 343 -21.74 13.32 -18.37
CA ALA A 343 -22.05 14.49 -17.55
C ALA A 343 -22.82 14.10 -16.27
N GLN A 344 -23.79 13.20 -16.38
CA GLN A 344 -24.53 12.67 -15.22
C GLN A 344 -23.59 11.94 -14.24
N ALA A 345 -22.67 11.11 -14.74
CA ALA A 345 -21.67 10.43 -13.91
C ALA A 345 -20.77 11.45 -13.18
N ALA A 346 -20.32 12.50 -13.86
CA ALA A 346 -19.53 13.56 -13.25
C ALA A 346 -20.31 14.31 -12.13
N CYS A 347 -21.59 14.62 -12.37
CA CYS A 347 -22.47 15.25 -11.39
C CYS A 347 -22.78 14.35 -10.19
N ALA A 348 -22.88 13.04 -10.39
CA ALA A 348 -23.14 12.08 -9.34
C ALA A 348 -21.90 11.83 -8.45
N TYR A 349 -20.72 11.73 -9.06
CA TYR A 349 -19.54 11.19 -8.39
C TYR A 349 -18.35 12.16 -8.33
N SER A 350 -17.99 12.80 -9.45
CA SER A 350 -16.75 13.57 -9.58
C SER A 350 -16.80 14.92 -8.87
N TYR A 351 -17.95 15.58 -8.84
CA TYR A 351 -18.08 16.89 -8.18
C TYR A 351 -18.50 16.80 -6.72
N LYS A 352 -18.50 15.60 -6.12
CA LYS A 352 -18.96 15.38 -4.75
C LYS A 352 -17.97 14.58 -3.92
N HIS A 353 -17.68 15.07 -2.73
CA HIS A 353 -17.03 14.31 -1.65
C HIS A 353 -17.83 13.05 -1.32
N VAL A 354 -17.21 12.10 -0.60
CA VAL A 354 -17.88 10.86 -0.17
C VAL A 354 -19.14 11.12 0.66
N ASN A 355 -19.15 12.22 1.43
CA ASN A 355 -20.30 12.65 2.23
C ASN A 355 -21.37 13.44 1.43
N GLY A 356 -21.21 13.55 0.10
CA GLY A 356 -22.14 14.24 -0.79
C GLY A 356 -21.94 15.75 -0.90
N SER A 357 -21.03 16.37 -0.13
CA SER A 357 -20.74 17.80 -0.26
C SER A 357 -20.01 18.08 -1.57
N ARG A 358 -20.19 19.29 -2.13
CA ARG A 358 -19.55 19.68 -3.39
C ARG A 358 -18.03 19.83 -3.20
N VAL A 359 -17.25 19.25 -4.12
CA VAL A 359 -15.79 19.45 -4.21
C VAL A 359 -15.50 20.87 -4.68
N ARG A 360 -14.55 21.54 -4.02
CA ARG A 360 -14.07 22.89 -4.32
C ARG A 360 -12.57 22.88 -4.62
N GLY A 361 -12.08 23.96 -5.23
CA GLY A 361 -10.66 24.14 -5.45
C GLY A 361 -9.88 24.09 -4.14
N ASN A 362 -8.76 23.36 -4.13
CA ASN A 362 -7.89 23.09 -2.97
C ASN A 362 -8.48 22.15 -1.91
N ASP A 363 -9.60 21.48 -2.18
CA ASP A 363 -10.08 20.42 -1.29
C ASP A 363 -9.11 19.23 -1.31
N TYR A 364 -8.86 18.66 -0.12
CA TYR A 364 -8.17 17.38 0.01
C TYR A 364 -9.16 16.24 -0.29
N LEU A 365 -8.83 15.42 -1.27
CA LEU A 365 -9.60 14.23 -1.64
C LEU A 365 -8.98 12.99 -0.99
N PRO A 366 -9.57 12.45 0.10
CA PRO A 366 -9.01 11.33 0.84
C PRO A 366 -9.11 10.03 0.03
N MET A 367 -8.42 8.97 0.46
CA MET A 367 -8.46 7.69 -0.24
C MET A 367 -9.86 7.08 -0.40
N ALA A 368 -10.77 7.38 0.52
CA ALA A 368 -12.19 7.03 0.40
C ALA A 368 -12.88 7.65 -0.83
N TYR A 369 -12.46 8.85 -1.24
CA TYR A 369 -12.93 9.47 -2.48
C TYR A 369 -12.46 8.64 -3.68
N TYR A 370 -11.19 8.28 -3.76
CA TYR A 370 -10.69 7.42 -4.83
C TYR A 370 -11.44 6.07 -4.88
N ASN A 371 -11.53 5.37 -3.74
CA ASN A 371 -12.16 4.04 -3.69
C ASN A 371 -13.62 4.07 -4.12
N GLY A 372 -14.33 5.16 -3.82
CA GLY A 372 -15.73 5.34 -4.23
C GLY A 372 -15.94 5.85 -5.65
N ARG A 373 -14.88 6.06 -6.45
CA ARG A 373 -14.98 6.57 -7.84
C ARG A 373 -14.15 5.79 -8.86
N ILE A 374 -13.18 4.99 -8.43
CA ILE A 374 -12.34 4.21 -9.35
C ILE A 374 -13.18 3.26 -10.21
N GLU A 375 -14.21 2.63 -9.66
CA GLU A 375 -15.11 1.76 -10.43
C GLU A 375 -15.96 2.54 -11.43
N VAL A 376 -16.38 3.76 -11.09
CA VAL A 376 -17.08 4.65 -12.03
C VAL A 376 -16.14 5.07 -13.17
N ALA A 377 -14.89 5.39 -12.87
CA ALA A 377 -13.90 5.73 -13.88
C ALA A 377 -13.60 4.55 -14.81
N LYS A 378 -13.50 3.32 -14.27
CA LYS A 378 -13.33 2.09 -15.06
C LYS A 378 -14.52 1.85 -16.00
N GLU A 379 -15.75 2.01 -15.51
CA GLU A 379 -16.96 1.88 -16.34
C GLU A 379 -16.97 2.91 -17.49
N GLN A 380 -16.61 4.17 -17.21
CA GLN A 380 -16.54 5.21 -18.25
C GLN A 380 -15.45 4.91 -19.29
N LEU A 381 -14.31 4.33 -18.89
CA LEU A 381 -13.27 3.88 -19.79
C LEU A 381 -13.73 2.68 -20.65
N ALA A 382 -14.44 1.72 -20.05
CA ALA A 382 -15.03 0.58 -20.76
C ALA A 382 -16.03 1.06 -21.83
N LYS A 383 -16.96 1.94 -21.44
CA LYS A 383 -17.91 2.60 -22.34
C LYS A 383 -17.19 3.31 -23.48
N ALA A 384 -16.18 4.14 -23.18
CA ALA A 384 -15.42 4.86 -24.20
C ALA A 384 -14.74 3.93 -25.21
N GLY A 385 -14.13 2.83 -24.74
CA GLY A 385 -13.51 1.82 -25.60
C GLY A 385 -14.50 1.15 -26.55
N ILE A 386 -15.60 0.60 -26.01
CA ILE A 386 -16.66 -0.06 -26.80
C ILE A 386 -17.28 0.89 -27.83
N ARG A 387 -17.58 2.13 -27.41
CA ARG A 387 -18.17 3.16 -28.26
C ARG A 387 -17.24 3.59 -29.39
N LEU A 388 -15.95 3.75 -29.09
CA LEU A 388 -14.94 4.03 -30.11
C LEU A 388 -14.85 2.88 -31.11
N THR A 389 -14.86 1.63 -30.67
CA THR A 389 -14.89 0.46 -31.56
C THR A 389 -16.13 0.47 -32.46
N TRP A 390 -17.31 0.74 -31.90
CA TRP A 390 -18.55 0.86 -32.69
C TRP A 390 -18.48 1.98 -33.72
N LEU A 391 -18.00 3.17 -33.33
CA LEU A 391 -17.81 4.31 -34.24
C LEU A 391 -16.87 3.94 -35.39
N LEU A 392 -15.71 3.36 -35.08
CA LEU A 392 -14.73 2.98 -36.09
C LEU A 392 -15.32 1.96 -37.06
N ASN A 393 -16.02 0.94 -36.58
CA ASN A 393 -16.63 -0.07 -37.45
C ASN A 393 -17.71 0.48 -38.36
N ASN A 394 -18.55 1.41 -37.87
CA ASN A 394 -19.68 1.95 -38.63
C ASN A 394 -19.30 3.13 -39.54
N VAL A 395 -18.35 3.96 -39.14
CA VAL A 395 -17.85 5.09 -39.95
C VAL A 395 -16.87 4.60 -41.03
N THR A 396 -16.03 3.60 -40.74
CA THR A 396 -15.08 3.06 -41.74
C THR A 396 -15.67 1.99 -42.66
N GLY A 397 -16.75 1.31 -42.25
CA GLY A 397 -17.53 0.44 -43.14
C GLY A 397 -18.15 1.20 -44.33
N SER A 398 -18.40 2.51 -44.18
CA SER A 398 -18.83 3.38 -45.27
C SER A 398 -17.70 3.83 -46.21
N LEU A 399 -16.42 3.62 -45.85
CA LEU A 399 -15.26 3.97 -46.68
C LEU A 399 -14.90 2.86 -47.68
N THR A 400 -15.38 1.64 -47.49
CA THR A 400 -15.06 0.49 -48.38
C THR A 400 -16.05 0.32 -49.53
N THR A 401 -17.15 1.07 -49.57
CA THR A 401 -18.21 0.92 -50.59
C THR A 401 -18.39 2.11 -51.54
N ALA A 402 -17.49 3.09 -51.54
CA ALA A 402 -17.48 4.19 -52.53
C ALA A 402 -16.03 4.47 -52.96
N THR A 403 -15.50 3.91 -54.06
CA THR A 403 -15.79 4.35 -55.44
C THR A 403 -14.97 3.50 -56.44
N PRO A 404 -15.36 3.43 -57.72
CA PRO A 404 -14.60 2.74 -58.77
C PRO A 404 -13.23 3.41 -58.99
N ASP A 405 -12.25 2.61 -59.37
CA ASP A 405 -10.86 2.98 -59.67
C ASP A 405 -10.74 4.38 -60.32
N PRO A 406 -10.21 5.39 -59.62
CA PRO A 406 -10.00 6.72 -60.18
C PRO A 406 -8.81 6.77 -61.16
N CYS A 407 -8.09 5.65 -61.31
CA CYS A 407 -6.91 5.51 -62.15
C CYS A 407 -7.22 4.59 -63.34
N GLY A 408 -7.97 5.09 -64.33
CA GLY A 408 -7.93 4.47 -65.66
C GLY A 408 -6.48 4.26 -66.14
N ALA A 409 -6.27 3.30 -67.05
CA ALA A 409 -5.02 2.61 -67.37
C ALA A 409 -3.72 3.44 -67.64
N ASP A 410 -3.77 4.77 -67.65
CA ASP A 410 -2.66 5.66 -68.02
C ASP A 410 -1.95 6.38 -66.84
N ARG A 411 -2.18 5.96 -65.58
CA ARG A 411 -1.39 6.36 -64.37
C ARG A 411 -1.01 7.85 -64.24
N VAL A 412 -1.96 8.77 -64.38
CA VAL A 412 -1.78 10.16 -63.88
C VAL A 412 -2.88 10.48 -62.88
N CYS A 413 -2.53 10.50 -61.60
CA CYS A 413 -3.44 10.86 -60.51
C CYS A 413 -3.54 12.38 -60.39
N SER A 414 -4.70 12.95 -60.70
CA SER A 414 -5.06 14.32 -60.31
C SER A 414 -5.82 14.25 -58.98
N LEU A 415 -5.16 14.60 -57.87
CA LEU A 415 -5.86 14.82 -56.61
C LEU A 415 -6.57 16.18 -56.67
N THR A 416 -7.88 16.17 -56.89
CA THR A 416 -8.71 17.33 -56.57
C THR A 416 -8.92 17.35 -55.05
N PRO A 417 -8.64 18.45 -54.34
CA PRO A 417 -8.85 18.50 -52.90
C PRO A 417 -10.33 18.37 -52.59
N VAL A 418 -10.70 17.42 -51.74
CA VAL A 418 -12.02 17.40 -51.09
C VAL A 418 -12.13 18.68 -50.28
N ARG A 419 -13.21 19.45 -50.48
CA ARG A 419 -13.47 20.68 -49.72
C ARG A 419 -13.46 20.34 -48.23
N ALA A 420 -12.58 21.03 -47.48
CA ALA A 420 -12.59 20.99 -46.02
C ALA A 420 -13.99 21.38 -45.51
N PHE A 421 -14.52 20.61 -44.57
CA PHE A 421 -15.66 21.04 -43.77
C PHE A 421 -15.28 22.34 -43.05
N PRO A 422 -16.14 23.37 -43.05
CA PRO A 422 -15.86 24.59 -42.29
C PRO A 422 -15.79 24.26 -40.79
N PRO A 423 -14.90 24.90 -40.03
CA PRO A 423 -14.87 24.74 -38.58
C PRO A 423 -16.17 25.34 -38.01
N VAL A 424 -17.01 24.50 -37.41
CA VAL A 424 -18.16 24.96 -36.63
C VAL A 424 -17.79 24.88 -35.16
N ILE A 425 -16.93 25.80 -34.71
CA ILE A 425 -16.88 26.21 -33.30
C ILE A 425 -16.55 27.71 -33.27
N PRO A 426 -17.45 28.59 -32.79
CA PRO A 426 -17.08 29.97 -32.49
C PRO A 426 -16.06 29.97 -31.35
N GLU A 427 -14.93 30.64 -31.54
CA GLU A 427 -13.97 30.95 -30.48
C GLU A 427 -14.62 31.89 -29.44
N THR A 428 -15.47 31.37 -28.56
CA THR A 428 -15.92 32.02 -27.30
C THR A 428 -16.84 31.07 -26.51
N SER A 429 -16.32 29.98 -25.95
CA SER A 429 -17.01 29.34 -24.79
C SER A 429 -16.14 28.44 -23.91
N SER A 430 -14.92 28.06 -24.31
CA SER A 430 -14.07 27.15 -23.51
C SER A 430 -13.62 27.72 -22.15
N ARG A 431 -13.81 29.03 -21.90
CA ARG A 431 -13.51 29.66 -20.60
C ARG A 431 -14.64 29.68 -19.58
N GLU A 432 -15.88 29.33 -19.97
CA GLU A 432 -17.01 29.33 -19.02
C GLU A 432 -17.38 27.94 -18.48
N MET A 433 -16.96 26.86 -19.13
CA MET A 433 -17.27 25.50 -18.67
C MET A 433 -16.45 25.05 -17.43
N PHE A 434 -15.39 25.77 -17.08
CA PHE A 434 -14.46 25.44 -15.99
C PHE A 434 -14.39 26.51 -14.88
N ARG A 435 -15.45 27.30 -14.68
CA ARG A 435 -15.57 28.20 -13.52
C ARG A 435 -16.54 27.69 -12.46
#